data_AF-A0A9P9QAU0-F1
#
_entry.id   AF-A0A9P9QAU0-F1
#
_cell.length_a   1.000
_cell.length_b   1.000
_cell.length_c   1.000
_cell.angle_alpha   90.00
_cell.angle_beta   90.00
_cell.angle_gamma   90.00
#
_symmetry.space_group_name_H-M   'P 1'
#
loop_
_entity.id
_entity.type
_entity.pdbx_description
1 polymer ?
#
loop_
_entity_poly.entity_id
_entity_poly.type
_entity_poly.pdbx_seq_one_letter_code
_entity_poly.pdbx_strand_id
1 'polypeptide(L)'
;MGNLMGIDQVSGFYGPGAWTAWYLTLLASWVAVIRGDYTHNVHHIGHMLYTSWASFDLYRQALSLSGETPMSNGRRGRMAAAFAVTFWGQFHGVAQLLFCFYENRRERPQSPSPADIRRRIRILLCGLDLPSLLILSFLNKNFLKSSEQTGSTVDSLIPALYFDGITPEQHHVVLLLTSSLMAAQGLIIHCLVGLMISRLFMLHQPLGPAALRLVKRAIAILFGLSFLVQLYGITRYFIRLMATSGEVFQESCYFMPCAPQSIGEVDQAFAVFFALFMVVYELGPEVAISKVADSDWWYRITTRSEDMDVQAGSLLL
;
A
#
# COMPACT_ATOMS: atom_id res chain seq x y z
N MET A 1 1.30 20.51 -25.84
CA MET A 1 2.09 19.41 -25.27
C MET A 1 1.48 18.11 -25.75
N GLY A 2 2.16 17.41 -26.68
CA GLY A 2 1.66 16.14 -27.21
C GLY A 2 1.62 15.06 -26.12
N ASN A 3 0.90 13.97 -26.38
CA ASN A 3 0.80 12.72 -25.60
C ASN A 3 2.15 12.18 -25.09
N LEU A 4 2.81 12.91 -24.17
CA LEU A 4 4.25 12.81 -23.95
C LEU A 4 4.62 11.44 -23.35
N MET A 5 3.65 10.73 -22.78
CA MET A 5 3.85 9.41 -22.21
C MET A 5 2.73 8.41 -22.54
N GLY A 6 1.84 8.72 -23.50
CA GLY A 6 0.74 7.82 -23.93
C GLY A 6 -0.22 7.49 -22.80
N ILE A 7 -0.36 8.47 -21.92
CA ILE A 7 -1.26 8.47 -20.79
C ILE A 7 -2.68 8.23 -21.29
N ASP A 8 -3.03 8.71 -22.48
CA ASP A 8 -4.27 8.48 -23.25
C ASP A 8 -4.60 7.02 -23.61
N GLN A 9 -3.71 6.07 -23.33
CA GLN A 9 -3.90 4.66 -23.69
C GLN A 9 -3.72 3.68 -22.52
N VAL A 10 -3.80 4.16 -21.28
CA VAL A 10 -3.77 3.26 -20.12
C VAL A 10 -5.05 2.43 -20.04
N SER A 11 -4.88 1.14 -19.72
CA SER A 11 -5.98 0.19 -19.56
C SER A 11 -6.95 0.67 -18.49
N GLY A 12 -8.26 0.44 -18.70
CA GLY A 12 -9.33 0.69 -17.70
C GLY A 12 -9.01 0.12 -16.33
N PHE A 13 -8.20 -0.94 -16.29
CA PHE A 13 -7.78 -1.57 -15.05
C PHE A 13 -7.01 -0.65 -14.09
N TYR A 14 -6.30 0.36 -14.59
CA TYR A 14 -5.57 1.35 -13.77
C TYR A 14 -6.15 2.76 -13.90
N GLY A 15 -7.41 2.87 -14.35
CA GLY A 15 -8.13 4.12 -14.39
C GLY A 15 -8.32 4.74 -13.00
N PRO A 16 -8.79 6.00 -12.94
CA PRO A 16 -8.96 6.71 -11.68
C PRO A 16 -9.92 6.00 -10.72
N GLY A 17 -10.92 5.30 -11.25
CA GLY A 17 -11.89 4.58 -10.43
C GLY A 17 -11.29 3.35 -9.77
N ALA A 18 -10.57 2.53 -10.54
CA ALA A 18 -9.87 1.36 -10.01
C ALA A 18 -8.77 1.75 -9.00
N TRP A 19 -8.01 2.81 -9.29
CA TRP A 19 -7.02 3.34 -8.35
C TRP A 19 -7.66 3.85 -7.05
N THR A 20 -8.75 4.61 -7.16
CA THR A 20 -9.49 5.10 -5.98
C THR A 20 -10.02 3.93 -5.16
N ALA A 21 -10.55 2.90 -5.81
CA ALA A 21 -11.03 1.70 -5.14
C ALA A 21 -9.92 0.98 -4.37
N TRP A 22 -8.77 0.77 -5.02
CA TRP A 22 -7.59 0.23 -4.36
C TRP A 22 -7.15 1.09 -3.17
N TYR A 23 -7.05 2.40 -3.34
CA TYR A 23 -6.63 3.32 -2.29
C TYR A 23 -7.60 3.32 -1.09
N LEU A 24 -8.91 3.28 -1.33
CA LEU A 24 -9.91 3.17 -0.27
C LEU A 24 -9.78 1.86 0.52
N THR A 25 -9.57 0.72 -0.16
CA THR A 25 -9.33 -0.55 0.54
C THR A 25 -8.02 -0.54 1.32
N LEU A 26 -6.99 0.14 0.82
CA LEU A 26 -5.75 0.36 1.53
C LEU A 26 -5.97 1.22 2.78
N LEU A 27 -6.70 2.32 2.70
CA LEU A 27 -7.05 3.16 3.86
C LEU A 27 -7.87 2.39 4.89
N ALA A 28 -8.90 1.65 4.46
CA ALA A 28 -9.71 0.82 5.35
C ALA A 28 -8.85 -0.19 6.12
N SER A 29 -7.86 -0.78 5.46
CA SER A 29 -6.93 -1.71 6.12
C SER A 29 -6.04 -1.04 7.18
N TRP A 30 -5.64 0.22 6.97
CA TRP A 30 -4.92 0.98 7.99
C TRP A 30 -5.81 1.35 9.17
N VAL A 31 -7.05 1.76 8.91
CA VAL A 31 -8.03 2.05 9.97
C VAL A 31 -8.22 0.82 10.86
N ALA A 32 -8.41 -0.36 10.29
CA ALA A 32 -8.52 -1.61 11.03
C ALA A 32 -7.27 -1.90 11.90
N VAL A 33 -6.07 -1.74 11.33
CA VAL A 33 -4.80 -1.93 12.05
C VAL A 33 -4.63 -0.95 13.21
N ILE A 34 -4.95 0.33 13.01
CA ILE A 34 -4.81 1.38 14.04
C ILE A 34 -5.83 1.18 15.16
N ARG A 35 -7.06 0.76 14.82
CA ARG A 35 -8.11 0.44 15.79
C ARG A 35 -7.84 -0.85 16.57
N GLY A 36 -6.91 -1.67 16.09
CA GLY A 36 -6.67 -2.99 16.64
C GLY A 36 -7.79 -3.98 16.34
N ASP A 37 -8.58 -3.75 15.28
CA ASP A 37 -9.51 -4.77 14.79
C ASP A 37 -8.75 -5.77 13.91
N TYR A 38 -8.51 -6.95 14.50
CA TYR A 38 -7.88 -8.08 13.83
C TYR A 38 -8.86 -9.22 13.53
N THR A 39 -10.14 -9.04 13.87
CA THR A 39 -11.18 -10.06 13.72
C THR A 39 -11.62 -10.18 12.26
N HIS A 40 -11.86 -9.03 11.61
CA HIS A 40 -12.24 -8.94 10.21
C HIS A 40 -11.00 -8.76 9.34
N ASN A 41 -10.81 -9.71 8.43
CA ASN A 41 -9.61 -9.73 7.61
C ASN A 41 -9.82 -9.20 6.19
N VAL A 42 -11.06 -8.88 5.84
CA VAL A 42 -11.53 -8.50 4.50
C VAL A 42 -10.89 -7.19 4.03
N HIS A 43 -10.69 -6.22 4.93
CA HIS A 43 -10.09 -4.91 4.58
C HIS A 43 -8.72 -5.04 3.91
N HIS A 44 -7.96 -6.09 4.23
CA HIS A 44 -6.63 -6.29 3.67
C HIS A 44 -6.64 -7.07 2.37
N ILE A 45 -7.65 -7.92 2.16
CA ILE A 45 -7.72 -8.78 0.97
C ILE A 45 -7.86 -7.93 -0.29
N GLY A 46 -8.69 -6.89 -0.26
CA GLY A 46 -8.93 -6.02 -1.41
C GLY A 46 -7.64 -5.41 -1.97
N HIS A 47 -6.91 -4.64 -1.17
CA HIS A 47 -5.69 -3.99 -1.65
C HIS A 47 -4.57 -5.00 -1.95
N MET A 48 -4.45 -6.09 -1.19
CA MET A 48 -3.44 -7.14 -1.44
C MET A 48 -3.69 -7.88 -2.77
N LEU A 49 -4.94 -8.20 -3.09
CA LEU A 49 -5.30 -8.82 -4.38
C LEU A 49 -5.00 -7.87 -5.54
N TYR A 50 -5.36 -6.60 -5.42
CA TYR A 50 -5.12 -5.61 -6.46
C TYR A 50 -3.60 -5.34 -6.65
N THR A 51 -2.83 -5.25 -5.57
CA THR A 51 -1.36 -5.16 -5.61
C THR A 51 -0.73 -6.41 -6.22
N SER A 52 -1.25 -7.60 -5.90
CA SER A 52 -0.81 -8.86 -6.53
C SER A 52 -1.08 -8.87 -8.02
N TRP A 53 -2.27 -8.46 -8.44
CA TRP A 53 -2.60 -8.35 -9.86
C TRP A 53 -1.70 -7.35 -10.58
N ALA A 54 -1.49 -6.16 -10.00
CA ALA A 54 -0.60 -5.14 -10.56
C ALA A 54 0.83 -5.68 -10.76
N SER A 55 1.35 -6.45 -9.80
CA SER A 55 2.68 -7.05 -9.90
C SER A 55 2.76 -8.12 -11.00
N PHE A 56 1.70 -8.91 -11.17
CA PHE A 56 1.60 -9.92 -12.22
C PHE A 56 1.54 -9.29 -13.60
N ASP A 57 0.72 -8.25 -13.76
CA ASP A 57 0.61 -7.53 -15.01
C ASP A 57 1.91 -6.78 -15.34
N LEU A 58 2.60 -6.18 -14.37
CA LEU A 58 3.93 -5.61 -14.54
C LEU A 58 4.93 -6.66 -15.07
N TYR A 59 4.98 -7.83 -14.44
CA TYR A 59 5.84 -8.93 -14.87
C TYR A 59 5.51 -9.39 -16.30
N ARG A 60 4.22 -9.59 -16.61
CA ARG A 60 3.75 -9.97 -17.96
C ARG A 60 4.13 -8.93 -19.01
N GLN A 61 3.94 -7.64 -18.72
CA GLN A 61 4.32 -6.55 -19.61
C GLN A 61 5.84 -6.54 -19.86
N ALA A 62 6.65 -6.83 -18.83
CA ALA A 62 8.09 -6.95 -18.97
C ALA A 62 8.54 -8.18 -19.78
N LEU A 63 7.84 -9.31 -19.67
CA LEU A 63 8.12 -10.48 -20.51
C LEU A 63 7.99 -10.14 -21.99
N SER A 64 6.93 -9.42 -22.35
CA SER A 64 6.68 -8.99 -23.73
C SER A 64 7.62 -7.90 -24.24
N LEU A 65 8.52 -7.32 -23.41
CA LEU A 65 9.54 -6.36 -23.88
C LEU A 65 10.72 -7.05 -24.56
N SER A 66 10.77 -8.39 -24.51
CA SER A 66 11.88 -9.16 -25.08
C SER A 66 11.80 -9.32 -26.61
N GLY A 67 10.80 -8.75 -27.30
CA GLY A 67 10.69 -8.69 -28.76
C GLY A 67 10.78 -7.24 -29.24
N GLU A 68 11.70 -6.98 -30.18
CA GLU A 68 12.38 -5.72 -30.54
C GLU A 68 11.56 -4.49 -31.00
N THR A 69 10.26 -4.41 -30.76
CA THR A 69 9.48 -3.23 -31.15
C THR A 69 9.63 -2.09 -30.12
N PRO A 70 9.84 -0.83 -30.54
CA PRO A 70 9.82 0.31 -29.63
C PRO A 70 8.49 0.33 -28.87
N MET A 71 8.57 0.44 -27.55
CA MET A 71 7.38 0.38 -26.71
C MET A 71 6.47 1.56 -27.00
N SER A 72 5.23 1.27 -27.42
CA SER A 72 4.19 2.27 -27.62
C SER A 72 3.94 3.04 -26.31
N ASN A 73 3.61 4.33 -26.43
CA ASN A 73 3.43 5.16 -25.25
C ASN A 73 2.34 4.62 -24.30
N GLY A 74 1.23 4.09 -24.83
CA GLY A 74 0.19 3.44 -24.01
C GLY A 74 0.67 2.25 -23.19
N ARG A 75 1.66 1.51 -23.70
CA ARG A 75 2.27 0.42 -22.96
C ARG A 75 3.19 0.93 -21.84
N ARG A 76 3.89 2.04 -22.05
CA ARG A 76 4.68 2.71 -21.00
C ARG A 76 3.81 3.17 -19.84
N GLY A 77 2.68 3.83 -20.14
CA GLY A 77 1.72 4.27 -19.13
C GLY A 77 1.15 3.12 -18.30
N ARG A 78 0.74 2.02 -18.96
CA ARG A 78 0.25 0.81 -18.25
C ARG A 78 1.30 0.17 -17.36
N MET A 79 2.54 0.11 -17.83
CA MET A 79 3.65 -0.46 -17.07
C MET A 79 3.99 0.42 -15.86
N ALA A 80 3.98 1.73 -16.03
CA ALA A 80 4.19 2.68 -14.95
C ALA A 80 3.09 2.62 -13.88
N ALA A 81 1.83 2.51 -14.30
CA ALA A 81 0.70 2.35 -13.41
C ALA A 81 0.80 1.06 -12.58
N ALA A 82 1.07 -0.06 -13.24
CA ALA A 82 1.28 -1.36 -12.58
C ALA A 82 2.44 -1.29 -11.58
N PHE A 83 3.55 -0.64 -11.94
CA PHE A 83 4.69 -0.42 -11.06
C PHE A 83 4.31 0.42 -9.84
N ALA A 84 3.62 1.56 -10.02
CA ALA A 84 3.26 2.45 -8.91
C ALA A 84 2.34 1.76 -7.90
N VAL A 85 1.29 1.05 -8.36
CA VAL A 85 0.38 0.28 -7.49
C VAL A 85 1.14 -0.82 -6.75
N THR A 86 2.04 -1.51 -7.44
CA THR A 86 2.85 -2.58 -6.86
C THR A 86 3.76 -2.03 -5.77
N PHE A 87 4.47 -0.93 -6.05
CA PHE A 87 5.38 -0.27 -5.12
C PHE A 87 4.66 0.20 -3.85
N TRP A 88 3.62 1.02 -4.00
CA TRP A 88 2.90 1.57 -2.86
C TRP A 88 2.18 0.48 -2.06
N GLY A 89 1.58 -0.49 -2.75
CA GLY A 89 0.92 -1.63 -2.10
C GLY A 89 1.88 -2.48 -1.26
N GLN A 90 3.06 -2.80 -1.81
CA GLN A 90 4.09 -3.55 -1.08
C GLN A 90 4.61 -2.74 0.11
N PHE A 91 4.89 -1.44 -0.09
CA PHE A 91 5.36 -0.58 1.00
C PHE A 91 4.38 -0.55 2.17
N HIS A 92 3.10 -0.29 1.90
CA HIS A 92 2.10 -0.24 2.96
C HIS A 92 1.85 -1.60 3.61
N GLY A 93 1.86 -2.69 2.84
CA GLY A 93 1.73 -4.03 3.43
C GLY A 93 2.91 -4.38 4.35
N VAL A 94 4.14 -4.02 3.99
CA VAL A 94 5.32 -4.17 4.86
C VAL A 94 5.19 -3.30 6.11
N ALA A 95 4.75 -2.05 5.97
CA ALA A 95 4.54 -1.17 7.12
C ALA A 95 3.47 -1.73 8.09
N GLN A 96 2.35 -2.25 7.58
CA GLN A 96 1.33 -2.93 8.38
C GLN A 96 1.88 -4.19 9.07
N LEU A 97 2.70 -4.97 8.36
CA LEU A 97 3.35 -6.16 8.90
C LEU A 97 4.27 -5.81 10.08
N LEU A 98 5.07 -4.74 9.96
CA LEU A 98 5.93 -4.24 11.03
C LEU A 98 5.13 -3.75 12.23
N PHE A 99 4.03 -3.04 11.98
CA PHE A 99 3.12 -2.61 13.03
C PHE A 99 2.52 -3.80 13.78
N CYS A 100 2.06 -4.83 13.06
CA CYS A 100 1.53 -6.05 13.68
C CYS A 100 2.60 -6.80 14.49
N PHE A 101 3.86 -6.84 14.02
CA PHE A 101 4.96 -7.41 14.80
C PHE A 101 5.26 -6.62 16.08
N TYR A 102 5.12 -5.30 16.03
CA TYR A 102 5.28 -4.43 17.18
C TYR A 102 4.16 -4.66 18.20
N GLU A 103 2.90 -4.61 17.78
CA GLU A 103 1.75 -4.83 18.68
C GLU A 103 1.72 -6.25 19.25
N ASN A 104 2.11 -7.30 18.49
CA ASN A 104 2.18 -8.66 19.02
C ASN A 104 3.20 -8.84 20.17
N ARG A 105 4.14 -7.89 20.37
CA ARG A 105 5.06 -7.91 21.52
C ARG A 105 4.57 -7.10 22.71
N ARG A 106 3.55 -6.27 22.49
CA ARG A 106 3.11 -5.32 23.49
C ARG A 106 2.06 -5.98 24.36
N GLU A 107 2.40 -6.25 25.61
CA GLU A 107 1.44 -6.72 26.60
C GLU A 107 0.61 -5.51 27.07
N ARG A 108 -0.58 -5.31 26.50
CA ARG A 108 -1.54 -4.33 27.01
C ARG A 108 -2.73 -5.07 27.63
N PRO A 109 -3.29 -4.59 28.75
CA PRO A 109 -4.49 -5.18 29.35
C PRO A 109 -5.69 -5.28 28.39
N GLN A 110 -5.75 -4.39 27.41
CA GLN A 110 -6.80 -4.33 26.38
C GLN A 110 -6.27 -4.68 24.98
N SER A 111 -5.09 -5.31 24.85
CA SER A 111 -4.62 -5.70 23.52
C SER A 111 -5.51 -6.80 22.94
N PRO A 112 -5.74 -6.79 21.62
CA PRO A 112 -6.39 -7.90 20.94
C PRO A 112 -5.64 -9.21 21.17
N SER A 113 -6.35 -10.33 21.03
CA SER A 113 -5.78 -11.65 21.26
C SER A 113 -4.51 -11.84 20.44
N PRO A 114 -3.40 -12.33 21.03
CA PRO A 114 -2.18 -12.63 20.28
C PRO A 114 -2.42 -13.59 19.11
N ALA A 115 -3.46 -14.43 19.18
CA ALA A 115 -3.84 -15.31 18.07
C ALA A 115 -4.33 -14.54 16.84
N ASP A 116 -5.11 -13.48 17.03
CA ASP A 116 -5.67 -12.67 15.95
C ASP A 116 -4.58 -11.84 15.25
N ILE A 117 -3.67 -11.23 16.02
CA ILE A 117 -2.52 -10.51 15.46
C ILE A 117 -1.63 -11.48 14.66
N ARG A 118 -1.38 -12.70 15.18
CA ARG A 118 -0.63 -13.73 14.43
C ARG A 118 -1.35 -14.18 13.16
N ARG A 119 -2.69 -14.30 13.19
CA ARG A 119 -3.48 -14.57 11.98
C ARG A 119 -3.31 -13.45 10.96
N ARG A 120 -3.37 -12.19 11.40
CA ARG A 120 -3.17 -11.02 10.53
C ARG A 120 -1.79 -11.02 9.87
N ILE A 121 -0.73 -11.26 10.64
CA ILE A 121 0.65 -11.38 10.16
C ILE A 121 0.75 -12.43 9.06
N ARG A 122 0.15 -13.61 9.25
CA ARG A 122 0.17 -14.68 8.23
C ARG A 122 -0.53 -14.25 6.94
N ILE A 123 -1.68 -13.60 7.03
CA ILE A 123 -2.40 -13.13 5.84
C ILE A 123 -1.60 -12.07 5.10
N LEU A 124 -0.97 -11.12 5.81
CA LEU A 124 -0.10 -10.11 5.19
C LEU A 124 1.12 -10.75 4.51
N LEU A 125 1.77 -11.72 5.16
CA LEU A 125 2.89 -12.45 4.57
C LEU A 125 2.47 -13.19 3.29
N CYS A 126 1.36 -13.93 3.32
CA CYS A 126 0.85 -14.63 2.14
C CYS A 126 0.45 -13.65 1.02
N GLY A 127 -0.19 -12.53 1.36
CA GLY A 127 -0.60 -11.51 0.39
C GLY A 127 0.57 -10.75 -0.24
N LEU A 128 1.70 -10.64 0.45
CA LEU A 128 2.90 -9.96 -0.02
C LEU A 128 3.88 -10.86 -0.78
N ASP A 129 3.78 -12.19 -0.64
CA ASP A 129 4.74 -13.14 -1.24
C ASP A 129 4.71 -13.09 -2.78
N LEU A 130 3.51 -13.14 -3.37
CA LEU A 130 3.37 -13.11 -4.83
C LEU A 130 3.90 -11.79 -5.45
N PRO A 131 3.50 -10.58 -4.98
CA PRO A 131 4.12 -9.35 -5.43
C PRO A 131 5.64 -9.35 -5.31
N SER A 132 6.16 -9.83 -4.18
CA SER A 132 7.59 -9.89 -3.90
C SER A 132 8.35 -10.74 -4.91
N LEU A 133 7.85 -11.95 -5.21
CA LEU A 133 8.45 -12.87 -6.18
C LEU A 133 8.44 -12.31 -7.60
N LEU A 134 7.33 -11.69 -8.00
CA LEU A 134 7.16 -11.13 -9.34
C LEU A 134 8.04 -9.90 -9.56
N ILE A 135 8.20 -9.05 -8.54
CA ILE A 135 9.13 -7.92 -8.58
C ILE A 135 10.57 -8.41 -8.67
N LEU A 136 10.98 -9.38 -7.85
CA LEU A 136 12.33 -9.95 -7.93
C LEU A 136 12.61 -10.52 -9.33
N SER A 137 11.63 -11.22 -9.92
CA SER A 137 11.73 -11.77 -11.27
C SER A 137 11.78 -10.67 -12.34
N PHE A 138 10.97 -9.62 -12.18
CA PHE A 138 10.96 -8.44 -13.04
C PHE A 138 12.32 -7.74 -13.02
N LEU A 139 12.86 -7.48 -11.83
CA LEU A 139 14.13 -6.78 -11.66
C LEU A 139 15.29 -7.61 -12.20
N ASN A 140 15.36 -8.90 -11.86
CA ASN A 140 16.40 -9.79 -12.37
C ASN A 140 16.44 -9.78 -13.91
N LYS A 141 15.27 -9.83 -14.56
CA LYS A 141 15.20 -9.86 -16.04
C LYS A 141 15.61 -8.52 -16.69
N ASN A 142 15.23 -7.39 -16.11
CA ASN A 142 15.48 -6.07 -16.72
C ASN A 142 16.86 -5.51 -16.36
N PHE A 143 17.33 -5.70 -15.12
CA PHE A 143 18.66 -5.24 -14.70
C PHE A 143 19.78 -5.98 -15.43
N LEU A 144 19.67 -7.30 -15.58
CA LEU A 144 20.66 -8.08 -16.32
C LEU A 144 20.74 -7.63 -17.79
N LYS A 145 19.59 -7.37 -18.42
CA LYS A 145 19.55 -6.89 -19.83
C LYS A 145 20.07 -5.47 -20.00
N SER A 146 19.79 -4.58 -19.03
CA SER A 146 20.27 -3.19 -19.09
C SER A 146 21.81 -3.10 -19.07
N SER A 147 22.48 -4.07 -18.46
CA SER A 147 23.95 -4.11 -18.41
C SER A 147 24.59 -4.43 -19.76
N GLU A 148 23.86 -5.05 -20.69
CA GLU A 148 24.39 -5.48 -21.99
C GLU A 148 24.16 -4.45 -23.10
N GLN A 149 23.14 -3.60 -22.99
CA GLN A 149 22.81 -2.58 -23.99
C GLN A 149 23.31 -1.19 -23.57
N THR A 150 24.56 -0.88 -23.90
CA THR A 150 25.27 0.38 -23.57
C THR A 150 24.73 1.65 -24.28
N GLY A 151 23.57 1.61 -24.94
CA GLY A 151 23.08 2.73 -25.77
C GLY A 151 21.64 3.21 -25.52
N SER A 152 20.79 2.40 -24.87
CA SER A 152 19.40 2.79 -24.58
C SER A 152 19.08 2.51 -23.12
N THR A 153 19.02 3.56 -22.31
CA THR A 153 18.73 3.44 -20.88
C THR A 153 17.31 2.90 -20.68
N VAL A 154 17.22 1.80 -19.92
CA VAL A 154 15.96 1.20 -19.46
C VAL A 154 15.07 2.21 -18.73
N ASP A 155 15.65 3.31 -18.28
CA ASP A 155 15.00 4.42 -17.57
C ASP A 155 14.02 5.21 -18.43
N SER A 156 14.20 5.19 -19.75
CA SER A 156 13.23 5.78 -20.68
C SER A 156 11.94 4.94 -20.84
N LEU A 157 11.93 3.70 -20.32
CA LEU A 157 10.87 2.73 -20.60
C LEU A 157 9.72 2.80 -19.58
N ILE A 158 9.97 3.19 -18.33
CA ILE A 158 8.96 3.13 -17.26
C ILE A 158 8.74 4.53 -16.66
N PRO A 159 7.71 5.27 -17.07
CA PRO A 159 7.38 6.57 -16.50
C PRO A 159 6.70 6.47 -15.12
N ALA A 160 7.14 5.53 -14.27
CA ALA A 160 6.66 5.42 -12.89
C ALA A 160 7.41 6.41 -12.00
N LEU A 161 6.74 6.93 -10.96
CA LEU A 161 7.35 7.86 -10.01
C LEU A 161 7.88 9.14 -10.70
N TYR A 162 7.37 9.43 -11.89
CA TYR A 162 7.66 10.65 -12.61
C TYR A 162 6.84 11.80 -12.01
N PHE A 163 7.46 12.96 -11.89
CA PHE A 163 6.80 14.22 -11.64
C PHE A 163 7.43 15.27 -12.54
N ASP A 164 6.65 16.27 -12.96
CA ASP A 164 7.16 17.33 -13.84
C ASP A 164 8.48 17.92 -13.28
N GLY A 165 9.41 18.19 -14.19
CA GLY A 165 10.78 18.65 -14.00
C GLY A 165 11.67 17.86 -13.04
N ILE A 166 11.42 16.55 -12.88
CA ILE A 166 12.48 15.61 -12.54
C ILE A 166 13.44 15.49 -13.74
N THR A 167 14.76 15.56 -13.53
CA THR A 167 15.70 15.30 -14.64
C THR A 167 15.75 13.80 -14.95
N PRO A 168 16.11 13.38 -16.18
CA PRO A 168 16.23 11.96 -16.51
C PRO A 168 17.16 11.19 -15.56
N GLU A 169 18.27 11.80 -15.14
CA GLU A 169 19.23 11.20 -14.20
C GLU A 169 18.62 11.04 -12.81
N GLN A 170 17.89 12.05 -12.33
CA GLN A 170 17.18 11.98 -11.05
C GLN A 170 16.09 10.90 -11.09
N HIS A 171 15.36 10.80 -12.20
CA HIS A 171 14.33 9.79 -12.40
C HIS A 171 14.92 8.38 -12.39
N HIS A 172 16.04 8.16 -13.09
CA HIS A 172 16.80 6.91 -13.04
C HIS A 172 17.19 6.55 -11.60
N VAL A 173 17.78 7.49 -10.85
CA VAL A 173 18.18 7.25 -9.46
C VAL A 173 16.97 6.89 -8.59
N VAL A 174 15.84 7.58 -8.75
CA VAL A 174 14.60 7.27 -8.00
C VAL A 174 14.08 5.88 -8.34
N LEU A 175 14.06 5.50 -9.62
CA LEU A 175 13.63 4.17 -10.07
C LEU A 175 14.57 3.08 -9.56
N LEU A 176 15.89 3.30 -9.62
CA LEU A 176 16.90 2.37 -9.13
C LEU A 176 16.77 2.15 -7.62
N LEU A 177 16.68 3.22 -6.84
CA LEU A 177 16.52 3.16 -5.39
C LEU A 177 15.23 2.46 -5.01
N THR A 178 14.11 2.81 -5.65
CA THR A 178 12.80 2.23 -5.38
C THR A 178 12.78 0.74 -5.74
N SER A 179 13.32 0.37 -6.90
CA SER A 179 13.43 -1.02 -7.35
C SER A 179 14.28 -1.86 -6.40
N SER A 180 15.45 -1.37 -6.02
CA SER A 180 16.37 -2.04 -5.09
C SER A 180 15.71 -2.28 -3.73
N LEU A 181 14.93 -1.30 -3.29
CA LEU A 181 14.18 -1.37 -2.06
C LEU A 181 13.03 -2.40 -2.11
N MET A 182 12.24 -2.41 -3.19
CA MET A 182 11.20 -3.41 -3.40
C MET A 182 11.80 -4.83 -3.47
N ALA A 183 12.98 -4.99 -4.08
CA ALA A 183 13.71 -6.25 -4.10
C ALA A 183 14.11 -6.69 -2.68
N ALA A 184 14.70 -5.78 -1.90
CA ALA A 184 15.13 -6.07 -0.54
C ALA A 184 13.95 -6.44 0.37
N GLN A 185 12.84 -5.71 0.27
CA GLN A 185 11.58 -6.04 0.94
C GLN A 185 11.07 -7.40 0.49
N GLY A 186 11.08 -7.67 -0.81
CA GLY A 186 10.61 -8.93 -1.36
C GLY A 186 11.41 -10.14 -0.88
N LEU A 187 12.74 -10.02 -0.82
CA LEU A 187 13.61 -11.06 -0.27
C LEU A 187 13.30 -11.33 1.20
N ILE A 188 13.11 -10.28 2.00
CA ILE A 188 12.70 -10.41 3.41
C ILE A 188 11.38 -11.17 3.51
N ILE A 189 10.36 -10.76 2.76
CA ILE A 189 9.03 -11.39 2.81
C ILE A 189 9.14 -12.88 2.45
N HIS A 190 9.86 -13.19 1.38
CA HIS A 190 10.05 -14.58 0.95
C HIS A 190 10.77 -15.42 2.00
N CYS A 191 11.82 -14.88 2.65
CA CYS A 191 12.47 -15.54 3.78
C CYS A 191 11.49 -15.77 4.93
N LEU A 192 10.66 -14.79 5.29
CA LEU A 192 9.68 -14.92 6.38
C LEU A 192 8.60 -15.96 6.07
N VAL A 193 8.14 -16.03 4.82
CA VAL A 193 7.20 -17.06 4.33
C VAL A 193 7.84 -18.45 4.38
N GLY A 194 9.09 -18.59 3.89
CA GLY A 194 9.84 -19.84 3.99
C GLY A 194 10.02 -20.33 5.44
N LEU A 195 10.32 -19.41 6.36
CA LEU A 195 10.37 -19.72 7.80
C LEU A 195 9.01 -20.14 8.38
N MET A 196 7.93 -19.50 7.95
CA MET A 196 6.56 -19.86 8.34
C MET A 196 6.21 -21.27 7.85
N ILE A 197 6.52 -21.58 6.60
CA ILE A 197 6.28 -22.89 5.98
C ILE A 197 7.11 -23.98 6.68
N SER A 198 8.41 -23.77 6.88
CA SER A 198 9.30 -24.72 7.57
C SER A 198 8.76 -25.09 8.97
N ARG A 199 8.24 -24.10 9.72
CA ARG A 199 7.60 -24.35 11.02
C ARG A 199 6.33 -25.18 10.92
N LEU A 200 5.51 -24.98 9.89
CA LEU A 200 4.29 -25.77 9.69
C LEU A 200 4.60 -27.24 9.39
N PHE A 201 5.65 -27.50 8.60
CA PHE A 201 6.06 -28.86 8.23
C PHE A 201 6.96 -29.55 9.26
N MET A 202 7.16 -28.96 10.44
CA MET A 202 8.07 -29.46 11.49
C MET A 202 9.48 -29.78 10.97
N LEU A 203 9.88 -29.17 9.85
CA LEU A 203 11.21 -29.29 9.25
C LEU A 203 12.19 -28.41 10.05
N HIS A 204 12.58 -28.91 11.22
CA HIS A 204 13.79 -28.61 11.99
C HIS A 204 13.97 -27.29 12.78
N GLN A 205 14.73 -27.48 13.87
CA GLN A 205 15.62 -26.60 14.66
C GLN A 205 15.26 -25.09 14.75
N PRO A 206 14.98 -24.55 15.96
CA PRO A 206 14.72 -23.13 16.12
C PRO A 206 15.91 -22.30 15.63
N LEU A 207 15.66 -21.26 14.81
CA LEU A 207 16.70 -20.27 14.51
C LEU A 207 17.29 -19.77 15.82
N GLY A 208 18.62 -19.83 15.92
CA GLY A 208 19.33 -19.29 17.07
C GLY A 208 18.96 -17.82 17.31
N PRO A 209 18.88 -17.38 18.58
CA PRO A 209 18.45 -16.02 18.93
C PRO A 209 19.30 -14.92 18.26
N ALA A 210 20.56 -15.20 17.94
CA ALA A 210 21.45 -14.30 17.20
C ALA A 210 20.98 -14.03 15.76
N ALA A 211 20.65 -15.09 15.01
CA ALA A 211 20.16 -14.97 13.63
C ALA A 211 18.84 -14.19 13.58
N LEU A 212 17.92 -14.47 14.52
CA LEU A 212 16.67 -13.73 14.65
C LEU A 212 16.88 -12.24 14.95
N ARG A 213 17.87 -11.89 15.78
CA ARG A 213 18.24 -10.48 16.04
C ARG A 213 18.79 -9.79 14.79
N LEU A 214 19.63 -10.47 14.01
CA LEU A 214 20.19 -9.93 12.78
C LEU A 214 19.10 -9.67 11.73
N VAL A 215 18.21 -10.64 11.50
CA VAL A 215 17.07 -10.48 10.58
C VAL A 215 16.20 -9.29 10.98
N LYS A 216 15.85 -9.16 12.26
CA LYS A 216 15.07 -8.01 12.76
C LYS A 216 15.75 -6.66 12.50
N ARG A 217 17.07 -6.57 12.71
CA ARG A 217 17.86 -5.35 12.45
C ARG A 217 17.89 -5.02 10.96
N ALA A 218 18.14 -6.03 10.11
CA ALA A 218 18.14 -5.85 8.66
C ALA A 218 16.79 -5.33 8.15
N ILE A 219 15.68 -5.91 8.63
CA ILE A 219 14.33 -5.45 8.31
C ILE A 219 14.11 -4.00 8.73
N ALA A 220 14.48 -3.65 9.96
CA ALA A 220 14.30 -2.28 10.48
C ALA A 220 15.12 -1.25 9.69
N ILE A 221 16.37 -1.56 9.34
CA ILE A 221 17.25 -0.69 8.55
C ILE A 221 16.68 -0.51 7.15
N LEU A 222 16.31 -1.60 6.47
CA LEU A 222 15.77 -1.55 5.12
C LEU A 222 14.44 -0.78 5.06
N PHE A 223 13.59 -0.95 6.07
CA PHE A 223 12.38 -0.15 6.19
C PHE A 223 12.67 1.33 6.48
N GLY A 224 13.63 1.64 7.36
CA GLY A 224 14.04 3.02 7.62
C GLY A 224 14.56 3.71 6.35
N LEU A 225 15.42 3.05 5.57
CA LEU A 225 15.89 3.54 4.28
C LEU A 225 14.73 3.72 3.29
N SER A 226 13.80 2.75 3.25
CA SER A 226 12.56 2.82 2.46
C SER A 226 11.81 4.12 2.73
N PHE A 227 11.59 4.38 4.01
CA PHE A 227 10.80 5.50 4.47
C PHE A 227 11.49 6.82 4.13
N LEU A 228 12.82 6.91 4.27
CA LEU A 228 13.56 8.13 3.92
C LEU A 228 13.53 8.44 2.42
N VAL A 229 13.72 7.43 1.56
CA VAL A 229 13.63 7.61 0.09
C VAL A 229 12.24 8.10 -0.31
N GLN A 230 11.20 7.55 0.30
CA GLN A 230 9.83 7.98 0.06
C GLN A 230 9.58 9.38 0.61
N LEU A 231 9.96 9.66 1.86
CA LEU A 231 9.79 10.99 2.45
C LEU A 231 10.46 12.05 1.58
N TYR A 232 11.64 11.78 1.04
CA TYR A 232 12.31 12.67 0.08
C TYR A 232 11.46 12.89 -1.18
N GLY A 233 11.01 11.83 -1.85
CA GLY A 233 10.19 11.93 -3.06
C GLY A 233 8.85 12.62 -2.83
N ILE A 234 8.14 12.26 -1.75
CA ILE A 234 6.90 12.89 -1.29
C ILE A 234 7.13 14.39 -1.03
N THR A 235 8.16 14.74 -0.25
CA THR A 235 8.44 16.13 0.10
C THR A 235 8.75 16.95 -1.15
N ARG A 236 9.58 16.43 -2.06
CA ARG A 236 9.90 17.09 -3.33
C ARG A 236 8.65 17.29 -4.19
N TYR A 237 7.80 16.26 -4.27
CA TYR A 237 6.52 16.34 -4.96
C TYR A 237 5.63 17.45 -4.39
N PHE A 238 5.41 17.47 -3.07
CA PHE A 238 4.55 18.47 -2.43
C PHE A 238 5.12 19.89 -2.51
N ILE A 239 6.44 20.06 -2.37
CA ILE A 239 7.09 21.37 -2.58
C ILE A 239 6.79 21.88 -3.99
N ARG A 240 6.92 21.02 -5.00
CA ARG A 240 6.65 21.42 -6.39
C ARG A 240 5.16 21.68 -6.62
N LEU A 241 4.28 20.85 -6.06
CA LEU A 241 2.84 21.04 -6.13
C LEU A 241 2.44 22.41 -5.56
N MET A 242 3.00 22.79 -4.41
CA MET A 242 2.76 24.11 -3.81
C MET A 242 3.38 25.23 -4.65
N ALA A 243 4.60 25.05 -5.16
CA ALA A 243 5.29 26.06 -5.97
C ALA A 243 4.60 26.34 -7.32
N THR A 244 3.86 25.37 -7.86
CA THR A 244 3.15 25.45 -9.15
C THR A 244 1.65 25.64 -9.01
N SER A 245 1.17 25.95 -7.80
CA SER A 245 -0.28 26.12 -7.51
C SER A 245 -1.14 24.94 -8.01
N GLY A 246 -0.60 23.73 -8.02
CA GLY A 246 -1.32 22.53 -8.43
C GLY A 246 -1.17 22.10 -9.89
N GLU A 247 -0.51 22.88 -10.76
CA GLU A 247 -0.36 22.52 -12.19
C GLU A 247 0.32 21.15 -12.39
N VAL A 248 1.30 20.83 -11.54
CA VAL A 248 2.06 19.56 -11.58
C VAL A 248 1.18 18.33 -11.31
N PHE A 249 0.00 18.48 -10.69
CA PHE A 249 -0.85 17.35 -10.36
C PHE A 249 -1.25 16.56 -11.62
N GLN A 250 -1.58 17.26 -12.71
CA GLN A 250 -2.04 16.65 -13.96
C GLN A 250 -0.91 15.98 -14.76
N GLU A 251 0.34 16.36 -14.51
CA GLU A 251 1.52 15.91 -15.26
C GLU A 251 2.38 14.90 -14.49
N SER A 252 1.89 14.43 -13.33
CA SER A 252 2.65 13.55 -12.43
C SER A 252 2.07 12.14 -12.36
N CYS A 253 2.95 11.14 -12.43
CA CYS A 253 2.62 9.72 -12.26
C CYS A 253 3.21 9.17 -10.95
N TYR A 254 3.30 10.01 -9.91
CA TYR A 254 3.97 9.67 -8.65
C TYR A 254 3.07 8.93 -7.67
N PHE A 255 1.91 9.50 -7.35
CA PHE A 255 0.92 8.90 -6.44
C PHE A 255 -0.25 8.24 -7.16
N MET A 256 -0.64 8.81 -8.30
CA MET A 256 -1.73 8.31 -9.13
C MET A 256 -1.14 7.76 -10.43
N PRO A 257 -1.62 6.61 -10.93
CA PRO A 257 -1.29 6.19 -12.28
C PRO A 257 -1.79 7.25 -13.25
N CYS A 258 -0.96 7.60 -14.22
CA CYS A 258 -1.39 8.46 -15.31
C CYS A 258 -2.35 7.67 -16.18
N ALA A 259 -3.66 7.85 -15.95
CA ALA A 259 -4.72 7.29 -16.76
C ALA A 259 -5.57 8.41 -17.36
N PRO A 260 -6.05 8.26 -18.60
CA PRO A 260 -6.75 9.31 -19.31
C PRO A 260 -8.27 9.19 -19.17
N GLN A 261 -8.70 8.09 -18.59
CA GLN A 261 -10.08 7.69 -18.48
C GLN A 261 -10.75 8.61 -17.50
N SER A 262 -11.96 9.01 -17.84
CA SER A 262 -12.78 9.79 -16.94
C SER A 262 -13.31 8.88 -15.84
N ILE A 263 -13.39 9.40 -14.61
CA ILE A 263 -14.11 8.72 -13.52
C ILE A 263 -15.60 8.50 -13.86
N GLY A 264 -16.14 9.24 -14.83
CA GLY A 264 -17.51 9.08 -15.32
C GLY A 264 -17.74 7.86 -16.21
N GLU A 265 -16.69 7.13 -16.61
CA GLU A 265 -16.84 5.85 -17.31
C GLU A 265 -17.47 4.81 -16.37
N VAL A 266 -18.38 3.98 -16.88
CA VAL A 266 -19.25 3.12 -16.05
C VAL A 266 -18.46 2.11 -15.21
N ASP A 267 -17.40 1.53 -15.77
CA ASP A 267 -16.50 0.60 -15.08
C ASP A 267 -15.70 1.29 -13.96
N GLN A 268 -15.24 2.52 -14.21
CA GLN A 268 -14.54 3.34 -13.22
C GLN A 268 -15.48 3.76 -12.09
N ALA A 269 -16.65 4.28 -12.42
CA ALA A 269 -17.68 4.66 -11.45
C ALA A 269 -18.14 3.45 -10.62
N PHE A 270 -18.30 2.28 -11.25
CA PHE A 270 -18.65 1.05 -10.56
C PHE A 270 -17.56 0.62 -9.57
N ALA A 271 -16.28 0.67 -9.96
CA ALA A 271 -15.17 0.36 -9.05
C ALA A 271 -15.17 1.28 -7.82
N VAL A 272 -15.38 2.59 -8.02
CA VAL A 272 -15.48 3.57 -6.93
C VAL A 272 -16.69 3.29 -6.05
N PHE A 273 -17.86 3.08 -6.65
CA PHE A 273 -19.09 2.77 -5.93
C PHE A 273 -18.92 1.52 -5.06
N PHE A 274 -18.36 0.45 -5.61
CA PHE A 274 -18.13 -0.78 -4.85
C PHE A 274 -17.15 -0.56 -3.70
N ALA A 275 -16.06 0.18 -3.92
CA ALA A 275 -15.12 0.51 -2.86
C ALA A 275 -15.75 1.37 -1.75
N LEU A 276 -16.53 2.38 -2.12
CA LEU A 276 -17.28 3.20 -1.15
C LEU A 276 -18.31 2.36 -0.39
N PHE A 277 -19.02 1.48 -1.09
CA PHE A 277 -19.94 0.54 -0.46
C PHE A 277 -19.22 -0.34 0.56
N MET A 278 -18.05 -0.89 0.21
CA MET A 278 -17.23 -1.67 1.15
C MET A 278 -16.78 -0.80 2.33
N VAL A 279 -16.34 0.44 2.11
CA VAL A 279 -15.97 1.36 3.20
C VAL A 279 -17.15 1.63 4.13
N VAL A 280 -18.35 1.86 3.60
CA VAL A 280 -19.57 2.11 4.38
C VAL A 280 -20.03 0.85 5.10
N TYR A 281 -20.02 -0.30 4.44
CA TYR A 281 -20.39 -1.58 5.03
C TYR A 281 -19.50 -1.93 6.22
N GLU A 282 -18.19 -1.70 6.07
CA GLU A 282 -17.19 -2.04 7.07
C GLU A 282 -17.11 -1.00 8.21
N LEU A 283 -17.11 0.30 7.90
CA LEU A 283 -16.96 1.36 8.91
C LEU A 283 -18.29 1.89 9.45
N GLY A 284 -19.39 1.64 8.75
CA GLY A 284 -20.71 2.17 9.05
C GLY A 284 -21.29 1.73 10.40
N PRO A 285 -21.25 0.43 10.77
CA PRO A 285 -21.77 -0.04 12.04
C PRO A 285 -21.14 0.67 13.24
N GLU A 286 -19.82 0.91 13.21
CA GLU A 286 -19.13 1.60 14.29
C GLU A 286 -19.48 3.09 14.38
N VAL A 287 -19.61 3.78 13.24
CA VAL A 287 -20.04 5.19 13.20
C VAL A 287 -21.48 5.34 13.66
N ALA A 288 -22.34 4.35 13.40
CA ALA A 288 -23.70 4.33 13.90
C ALA A 288 -23.73 4.08 15.42
N ILE A 289 -22.94 3.11 15.92
CA ILE A 289 -22.89 2.76 17.34
C ILE A 289 -22.27 3.87 18.19
N SER A 290 -21.21 4.55 17.72
CA SER A 290 -20.60 5.65 18.47
C SER A 290 -21.57 6.81 18.68
N LYS A 291 -22.40 7.13 17.67
CA LYS A 291 -23.45 8.13 17.81
C LYS A 291 -24.55 7.71 18.79
N VAL A 292 -24.88 6.43 18.85
CA VAL A 292 -25.85 5.91 19.83
C VAL A 292 -25.25 5.95 21.24
N ALA A 293 -24.00 5.56 21.41
CA ALA A 293 -23.29 5.61 22.70
C ALA A 293 -23.14 7.05 23.22
N ASP A 294 -22.85 8.02 22.35
CA ASP A 294 -22.85 9.44 22.71
C ASP A 294 -24.25 9.95 23.07
N SER A 295 -25.30 9.48 22.38
CA SER A 295 -26.68 9.84 22.73
C SER A 295 -27.13 9.26 24.08
N ASP A 296 -26.68 8.04 24.42
CA ASP A 296 -26.96 7.40 25.71
C ASP A 296 -26.16 8.04 26.85
N TRP A 297 -24.95 8.53 26.57
CA TRP A 297 -24.18 9.36 27.50
C TRP A 297 -24.88 10.70 27.80
N TRP A 298 -25.38 11.39 26.77
CA TRP A 298 -26.19 12.61 26.96
C TRP A 298 -27.49 12.33 27.74
N TYR A 299 -28.15 11.20 27.48
CA TYR A 299 -29.35 10.79 28.23
C TYR A 299 -29.04 10.49 29.70
N ARG A 300 -27.89 9.86 30.01
CA ARG A 300 -27.45 9.61 31.40
C ARG A 300 -27.03 10.88 32.14
N ILE A 301 -26.51 11.90 31.45
CA ILE A 301 -26.19 13.19 32.09
C ILE A 301 -27.46 13.98 32.41
N THR A 302 -28.42 14.00 31.50
CA THR A 302 -29.69 14.72 31.70
C THR A 302 -30.56 14.07 32.77
N THR A 303 -30.65 12.74 32.82
CA THR A 303 -31.41 12.04 33.88
C THR A 303 -30.73 12.10 35.25
N ARG A 304 -29.38 12.10 35.32
CA ARG A 304 -28.67 12.24 36.60
C ARG A 304 -28.73 13.66 37.19
N SER A 305 -29.03 14.66 36.36
CA SER A 305 -29.33 16.03 36.79
C SER A 305 -30.63 16.10 37.59
N GLU A 306 -31.67 15.38 37.16
CA GLU A 306 -32.98 15.42 37.82
C GLU A 306 -32.96 14.70 39.18
N ASP A 307 -32.17 13.63 39.33
CA ASP A 307 -32.05 12.93 40.62
C ASP A 307 -31.26 13.72 41.68
N MET A 308 -30.35 14.62 41.28
CA MET A 308 -29.64 15.45 42.25
C MET A 308 -30.50 16.59 42.82
N ASP A 309 -31.44 17.12 42.03
CA ASP A 309 -32.37 18.14 42.52
C ASP A 309 -33.39 17.55 43.51
N VAL A 310 -33.75 16.28 43.38
CA VAL A 310 -34.63 15.58 44.33
C VAL A 310 -33.93 15.31 45.67
N GLN A 311 -32.62 15.02 45.68
CA GLN A 311 -31.88 14.84 46.94
C GLN A 311 -31.60 16.15 47.68
N ALA A 312 -31.37 17.27 46.97
CA ALA A 312 -31.15 18.57 47.59
C ALA A 312 -32.38 19.11 48.35
N GLY A 313 -33.60 18.78 47.91
CA GLY A 313 -34.85 19.15 48.60
C GLY A 313 -35.13 18.36 49.89
N SER A 314 -34.56 17.15 50.03
CA SER A 314 -34.80 16.27 51.19
C SER A 314 -33.90 16.53 52.40
N LEU A 315 -32.92 17.42 52.27
CA LEU A 315 -31.99 17.83 53.33
C LEU A 315 -32.34 19.18 53.97
N LEU A 316 -33.48 19.78 53.59
CA LEU A 316 -33.97 21.08 54.07
C LEU A 316 -35.30 21.00 54.86
N LEU A 317 -35.69 19.81 55.30
CA LEU A 317 -36.79 19.56 56.25
C LEU A 317 -36.26 18.78 57.45
#